data_AF-A0A1G8WU70-F1
#
_entry.id   AF-A0A1G8WU70-F1
#
_cell.length_a   1.000
_cell.length_b   1.000
_cell.length_c   1.000
_cell.angle_alpha   90.00
_cell.angle_beta   90.00
_cell.angle_gamma   90.00
#
_symmetry.space_group_name_H-M   'P 1'
#
loop_
_entity.id
_entity.type
_entity.pdbx_description
1 polymer ?
#
loop_
_entity_poly.entity_id
_entity_poly.type
_entity_poly.pdbx_seq_one_letter_code
_entity_poly.pdbx_strand_id
1 'polypeptide(L)'
;MTLSEEATERLADVVELQPTKNSELQERWDMDSGSEVHQYLENELGDYYFRDDNSLIRATAEANDLVDVEPGIESDPEDEGVPSRIRVPELHAQIVAVLAGPDDESESVVSVLHSLRDEFDVDPDSEDVRSGLQSLRRKGVVEVEYRTVPTFRLAVERDELEVSISD
;
A
#
# COMPACT_ATOMS: atom_id res chain seq x y z
N MET A 1 23.61 2.65 15.51
CA MET A 1 24.00 4.07 15.36
C MET A 1 22.74 4.89 15.54
N THR A 2 22.79 6.09 16.13
CA THR A 2 21.59 6.93 16.24
C THR A 2 21.37 7.66 14.92
N LEU A 3 20.19 7.53 14.32
CA LEU A 3 19.81 8.26 13.11
C LEU A 3 19.87 9.77 13.35
N SER A 4 20.10 10.52 12.27
CA SER A 4 19.87 11.97 12.29
C SER A 4 18.37 12.28 12.37
N GLU A 5 18.02 13.53 12.72
CA GLU A 5 16.62 13.97 12.74
C GLU A 5 15.97 13.77 11.36
N GLU A 6 16.62 14.23 10.29
CA GLU A 6 16.14 14.06 8.91
C GLU A 6 15.99 12.58 8.50
N ALA A 7 16.94 11.72 8.89
CA ALA A 7 16.84 10.29 8.60
C ALA A 7 15.70 9.62 9.39
N THR A 8 15.42 10.11 10.60
CA THR A 8 14.28 9.63 11.40
C THR A 8 12.95 10.04 10.76
N GLU A 9 12.83 11.28 10.29
CA GLU A 9 11.64 11.78 9.57
C GLU A 9 11.40 10.99 8.27
N ARG A 10 12.45 10.77 7.48
CA ARG A 10 12.35 9.96 6.26
C ARG A 10 12.08 8.48 6.55
N LEU A 11 12.59 7.94 7.65
CA LEU A 11 12.24 6.59 8.06
C LEU A 11 10.76 6.48 8.43
N ALA A 12 10.20 7.50 9.08
CA ALA A 12 8.77 7.56 9.37
C ALA A 12 7.93 7.52 8.08
N ASP A 13 8.35 8.23 7.03
CA ASP A 13 7.68 8.13 5.72
C ASP A 13 7.73 6.74 5.12
N VAL A 14 8.87 6.04 5.24
CA VAL A 14 9.00 4.65 4.78
C VAL A 14 8.05 3.74 5.55
N VAL A 15 7.98 3.89 6.88
CA VAL A 15 7.09 3.10 7.75
C VAL A 15 5.62 3.38 7.44
N GLU A 16 5.24 4.64 7.26
CA GLU A 16 3.86 5.02 6.98
C GLU A 16 3.40 4.58 5.59
N LEU A 17 4.27 4.68 4.58
CA LEU A 17 3.89 4.41 3.18
C LEU A 17 4.09 2.96 2.76
N GLN A 18 4.72 2.11 3.59
CA GLN A 18 5.04 0.74 3.17
C GLN A 18 3.78 -0.06 2.79
N PRO A 19 3.89 -0.94 1.78
CA PRO A 19 4.99 -1.08 0.84
C PRO A 19 4.99 0.06 -0.20
N THR A 20 6.13 0.73 -0.38
CA THR A 20 6.25 1.94 -1.23
C THR A 20 7.28 1.78 -2.36
N LYS A 21 7.34 2.76 -3.29
CA LYS A 21 8.31 2.82 -4.38
C LYS A 21 9.19 4.07 -4.28
N ASN A 22 10.35 4.03 -4.95
CA ASN A 22 11.24 5.18 -5.00
C ASN A 22 10.57 6.42 -5.58
N SER A 23 9.65 6.27 -6.54
CA SER A 23 8.93 7.41 -7.12
C SER A 23 8.03 8.12 -6.10
N GLU A 24 7.35 7.36 -5.23
CA GLU A 24 6.47 7.92 -4.19
C GLU A 24 7.29 8.66 -3.13
N LEU A 25 8.42 8.08 -2.71
CA LEU A 25 9.36 8.76 -1.80
C LEU A 25 10.06 9.95 -2.46
N GLN A 26 10.39 9.85 -3.75
CA GLN A 26 10.99 10.94 -4.52
C GLN A 26 10.08 12.17 -4.50
N GLU A 27 8.79 11.96 -4.79
CA GLU A 27 7.79 13.03 -4.77
C GLU A 27 7.62 13.60 -3.37
N ARG A 28 7.54 12.76 -2.34
CA ARG A 28 7.38 13.21 -0.95
C ARG A 28 8.60 13.97 -0.41
N TRP A 29 9.81 13.57 -0.81
CA TRP A 29 11.06 14.17 -0.34
C TRP A 29 11.62 15.26 -1.26
N ASP A 30 10.90 15.61 -2.34
CA ASP A 30 11.32 16.58 -3.35
C ASP A 30 12.72 16.27 -3.92
N MET A 31 13.00 14.99 -4.21
CA MET A 31 14.29 14.54 -4.75
C MET A 31 14.32 14.55 -6.28
N ASP A 32 15.52 14.71 -6.86
CA ASP A 32 15.67 14.84 -8.32
C ASP A 32 15.39 13.53 -9.06
N SER A 33 15.58 12.38 -8.41
CA SER A 33 15.36 11.08 -9.03
C SER A 33 15.16 9.92 -8.05
N GLY A 34 14.48 8.87 -8.50
CA GLY A 34 14.40 7.62 -7.75
C GLY A 34 15.75 6.92 -7.49
N SER A 35 16.80 7.24 -8.26
CA SER A 35 18.17 6.76 -8.00
C SER A 35 18.82 7.50 -6.84
N GLU A 36 18.47 8.76 -6.62
CA GLU A 36 18.90 9.54 -5.46
C GLU A 36 18.24 8.98 -4.19
N VAL A 37 16.93 8.70 -4.25
CA VAL A 37 16.21 8.00 -3.18
C VAL A 37 16.89 6.68 -2.83
N HIS A 38 17.25 5.87 -3.83
CA HIS A 38 17.92 4.60 -3.57
C HIS A 38 19.27 4.78 -2.88
N GLN A 39 20.08 5.74 -3.32
CA GLN A 39 21.36 6.03 -2.68
C GLN A 39 21.18 6.51 -1.25
N TYR A 40 20.18 7.36 -0.99
CA TYR A 40 19.87 7.81 0.36
C TYR A 40 19.49 6.64 1.27
N LEU A 41 18.56 5.79 0.81
CA LEU A 41 18.12 4.61 1.55
C LEU A 41 19.30 3.69 1.90
N GLU A 42 20.16 3.37 0.94
CA GLU A 42 21.34 2.51 1.16
C GLU A 42 22.34 3.11 2.16
N ASN A 43 22.59 4.42 2.10
CA ASN A 43 23.62 5.06 2.91
C ASN A 43 23.16 5.40 4.32
N GLU A 44 21.92 5.88 4.47
CA GLU A 44 21.40 6.43 5.74
C GLU A 44 20.45 5.46 6.45
N LEU A 45 19.70 4.65 5.70
CA LEU A 45 18.63 3.80 6.23
C LEU A 45 18.84 2.30 6.01
N GLY A 46 20.01 1.87 5.52
CA GLY A 46 20.25 0.49 5.05
C GLY A 46 19.91 -0.62 6.06
N ASP A 47 20.05 -0.35 7.36
CA ASP A 47 19.72 -1.31 8.43
C ASP A 47 18.21 -1.36 8.76
N TYR A 48 17.43 -0.37 8.30
CA TYR A 48 16.04 -0.12 8.68
C TYR A 48 15.03 -0.38 7.56
N TYR A 49 15.49 -0.75 6.36
CA TYR A 49 14.62 -1.06 5.25
C TYR A 49 15.07 -2.30 4.49
N PHE A 50 14.15 -2.89 3.75
CA PHE A 50 14.44 -3.94 2.79
C PHE A 50 13.55 -3.80 1.56
N ARG A 51 13.86 -4.57 0.52
CA ARG A 51 12.99 -4.73 -0.65
C ARG A 51 12.33 -6.10 -0.65
N ASP A 52 11.03 -6.14 -0.88
CA ASP A 52 10.30 -7.39 -1.05
C ASP A 52 10.48 -7.99 -2.46
N ASP A 53 9.88 -9.16 -2.71
CA ASP A 53 9.94 -9.85 -4.00
C ASP A 53 9.37 -9.03 -5.18
N ASN A 54 8.52 -8.05 -4.90
CA ASN A 54 7.97 -7.12 -5.88
C ASN A 54 8.85 -5.86 -6.04
N SER A 55 10.05 -5.87 -5.45
CA SER A 55 10.99 -4.74 -5.40
C SER A 55 10.42 -3.49 -4.70
N LEU A 56 9.37 -3.65 -3.88
CA LEU A 56 8.80 -2.57 -3.09
C LEU A 56 9.61 -2.39 -1.80
N ILE A 57 9.71 -1.15 -1.34
CA ILE A 57 10.41 -0.77 -0.12
C ILE A 57 9.50 -1.05 1.07
N ARG A 58 10.03 -1.76 2.07
CA ARG A 58 9.39 -2.04 3.36
C ARG A 58 10.34 -1.68 4.50
N ALA A 59 9.77 -1.25 5.62
CA ALA A 59 10.52 -0.98 6.84
C ALA A 59 10.75 -2.30 7.61
N THR A 60 11.87 -2.40 8.33
CA THR A 60 12.09 -3.53 9.25
C THR A 60 11.23 -3.37 10.51
N ALA A 61 11.06 -4.44 11.28
CA ALA A 61 10.38 -4.36 12.57
C ALA A 61 11.07 -3.35 13.52
N GLU A 62 12.41 -3.34 13.53
CA GLU A 62 13.20 -2.37 14.29
C GLU A 62 12.92 -0.92 13.85
N ALA A 63 12.70 -0.69 12.55
CA ALA A 63 12.31 0.62 12.04
C ALA A 63 10.93 1.05 12.52
N ASN A 64 9.95 0.14 12.53
CA ASN A 64 8.61 0.41 13.04
C ASN A 64 8.64 0.80 14.53
N ASP A 65 9.49 0.15 15.34
CA ASP A 65 9.65 0.46 16.76
C ASP A 65 10.41 1.79 17.02
N LEU A 66 11.16 2.27 16.02
CA LEU A 66 12.03 3.44 16.15
C LEU A 66 11.30 4.77 15.90
N VAL A 67 10.22 4.75 15.12
CA VAL A 67 9.45 5.94 14.72
C VAL A 67 8.06 5.93 15.35
N ASP A 68 7.55 7.11 15.69
CA ASP A 68 6.22 7.28 16.30
C ASP A 68 5.15 7.52 15.23
N VAL A 69 5.05 6.58 14.28
CA VAL A 69 4.02 6.58 13.23
C VAL A 69 3.45 5.19 13.02
N GLU A 70 2.16 5.12 12.70
CA GLU A 70 1.51 3.84 12.40
C GLU A 70 1.95 3.31 11.03
N PRO A 71 2.31 2.01 10.93
CA PRO A 71 2.78 1.44 9.69
C PRO A 71 1.68 1.36 8.63
N GLY A 72 2.04 1.57 7.37
CA GLY A 72 1.10 1.53 6.24
C GLY A 72 0.47 0.16 5.98
N ILE A 73 1.16 -0.89 6.42
CA ILE A 73 0.65 -2.26 6.54
C ILE A 73 1.20 -2.90 7.82
N GLU A 74 0.40 -3.73 8.47
CA GLU A 74 0.89 -4.68 9.47
C GLU A 74 0.73 -6.09 8.88
N SER A 75 1.85 -6.80 8.81
CA SER A 75 1.90 -8.22 8.42
C SER A 75 2.39 -8.99 9.63
N ASP A 76 1.77 -10.15 9.89
CA ASP A 76 2.31 -11.06 10.88
C ASP A 76 3.70 -11.51 10.40
N PRO A 77 4.76 -11.43 11.23
CA PRO A 77 6.12 -11.83 10.83
C PRO A 77 6.22 -13.31 10.42
N GLU A 78 5.22 -14.14 10.74
CA GLU A 78 5.14 -15.54 10.32
C GLU A 78 4.39 -15.75 8.99
N ASP A 79 3.68 -14.73 8.49
CA ASP A 79 2.93 -14.77 7.22
C ASP A 79 3.61 -13.96 6.12
N GLU A 80 4.17 -14.65 5.12
CA GLU A 80 4.57 -14.07 3.82
C GLU A 80 3.35 -13.67 2.95
N GLY A 81 2.15 -13.57 3.55
CA GLY A 81 0.86 -13.44 2.90
C GLY A 81 0.26 -12.03 2.92
N VAL A 82 -1.07 -11.99 2.96
CA VAL A 82 -1.86 -10.76 2.96
C VAL A 82 -1.72 -10.07 4.33
N PRO A 83 -1.52 -8.74 4.39
CA PRO A 83 -1.42 -8.03 5.66
C PRO A 83 -2.71 -8.17 6.48
N SER A 84 -2.57 -8.29 7.79
CA SER A 84 -3.71 -8.31 8.72
C SER A 84 -4.35 -6.93 8.88
N ARG A 85 -3.57 -5.86 8.66
CA ARG A 85 -4.07 -4.48 8.69
C ARG A 85 -3.44 -3.64 7.59
N ILE A 86 -4.24 -2.74 7.01
CA ILE A 86 -3.76 -1.72 6.08
C ILE A 86 -4.23 -0.33 6.47
N ARG A 87 -3.37 0.67 6.24
CA ARG A 87 -3.74 2.08 6.29
C ARG A 87 -3.77 2.64 4.87
N VAL A 88 -4.90 3.18 4.43
CA VAL A 88 -5.09 3.60 3.03
C VAL A 88 -5.98 4.85 2.92
N PRO A 89 -5.89 5.63 1.83
CA PRO A 89 -6.83 6.70 1.56
C PRO A 89 -8.29 6.24 1.56
N GLU A 90 -9.21 7.16 1.87
CA GLU A 90 -10.65 6.88 1.98
C GLU A 90 -11.21 6.11 0.76
N LEU A 91 -10.87 6.55 -0.45
CA LEU A 91 -11.30 5.87 -1.69
C LEU A 91 -10.85 4.40 -1.73
N HIS A 92 -9.65 4.09 -1.27
CA HIS A 92 -9.16 2.71 -1.27
C HIS A 92 -9.89 1.86 -0.23
N ALA A 93 -10.21 2.43 0.94
CA ALA A 93 -11.03 1.74 1.94
C ALA A 93 -12.43 1.44 1.41
N GLN A 94 -13.04 2.40 0.69
CA GLN A 94 -14.33 2.20 0.02
C GLN A 94 -14.23 1.11 -1.07
N ILE A 95 -13.13 1.09 -1.85
CA ILE A 95 -12.89 0.02 -2.84
C ILE A 95 -12.87 -1.35 -2.16
N VAL A 96 -12.14 -1.51 -1.04
CA VAL A 96 -12.11 -2.79 -0.29
C VAL A 96 -13.51 -3.20 0.18
N ALA A 97 -14.32 -2.23 0.63
CA ALA A 97 -15.67 -2.51 1.13
C ALA A 97 -16.60 -3.09 0.05
N VAL A 98 -16.48 -2.64 -1.21
CA VAL A 98 -17.37 -3.09 -2.31
C VAL A 98 -16.78 -4.21 -3.16
N LEU A 99 -15.46 -4.37 -3.21
CA LEU A 99 -14.80 -5.32 -4.09
C LEU A 99 -15.16 -6.76 -3.73
N ALA A 100 -15.44 -7.59 -4.73
CA ALA A 100 -15.69 -9.02 -4.61
C ALA A 100 -14.70 -9.75 -3.69
N GLY A 101 -15.21 -10.70 -2.89
CA GLY A 101 -14.39 -11.54 -2.02
C GLY A 101 -13.53 -12.56 -2.79
N PRO A 102 -12.67 -13.32 -2.09
CA PRO A 102 -11.77 -14.29 -2.72
C PRO A 102 -12.51 -15.44 -3.42
N ASP A 103 -13.68 -15.83 -2.91
CA ASP A 103 -14.53 -16.87 -3.47
C ASP A 103 -15.55 -16.37 -4.51
N ASP A 104 -15.66 -15.05 -4.69
CA ASP A 104 -16.56 -14.41 -5.64
C ASP A 104 -15.91 -14.23 -7.03
N GLU A 105 -16.74 -13.91 -8.03
CA GLU A 105 -16.24 -13.60 -9.38
C GLU A 105 -15.49 -12.26 -9.40
N SER A 106 -14.33 -12.24 -10.07
CA SER A 106 -13.51 -11.04 -10.20
C SER A 106 -14.20 -9.94 -11.02
N GLU A 107 -14.05 -8.70 -10.56
CA GLU A 107 -14.78 -7.54 -11.06
C GLU A 107 -13.91 -6.62 -11.91
N SER A 108 -14.52 -5.99 -12.91
CA SER A 108 -13.82 -4.97 -13.70
C SER A 108 -13.76 -3.63 -12.95
N VAL A 109 -12.83 -2.75 -13.33
CA VAL A 109 -12.76 -1.37 -12.78
C VAL A 109 -14.11 -0.65 -12.88
N VAL A 110 -14.84 -0.86 -13.99
CA VAL A 110 -16.14 -0.22 -14.23
C VAL A 110 -17.20 -0.78 -13.27
N SER A 111 -17.15 -2.08 -12.98
CA SER A 111 -18.04 -2.72 -12.00
C SER A 111 -17.84 -2.12 -10.61
N VAL A 112 -16.58 -2.06 -10.14
CA VAL A 112 -16.23 -1.46 -8.84
C VAL A 112 -16.66 -0.01 -8.76
N LEU A 113 -16.44 0.78 -9.82
CA LEU A 113 -16.85 2.17 -9.89
C LEU A 113 -18.37 2.34 -9.76
N HIS A 114 -19.17 1.45 -10.36
CA HIS A 114 -20.62 1.45 -10.15
C HIS A 114 -20.99 1.10 -8.71
N SER A 115 -20.35 0.09 -8.11
CA SER A 115 -20.60 -0.29 -6.72
C SER A 115 -20.26 0.85 -5.74
N LEU A 116 -19.18 1.61 -5.99
CA LEU A 116 -18.81 2.79 -5.20
C LEU A 116 -19.88 3.89 -5.26
N ARG A 117 -20.42 4.16 -6.46
CA ARG A 117 -21.51 5.13 -6.66
C ARG A 117 -22.77 4.68 -5.93
N ASP A 118 -23.10 3.40 -6.01
CA ASP A 118 -24.33 2.86 -5.44
C ASP A 118 -24.29 2.79 -3.90
N GLU A 119 -23.15 2.44 -3.31
CA GLU A 119 -23.01 2.26 -1.85
C GLU A 119 -22.60 3.55 -1.11
N PHE A 120 -21.69 4.34 -1.68
CA PHE A 120 -21.10 5.49 -1.00
C PHE A 120 -21.53 6.85 -1.57
N ASP A 121 -22.33 6.88 -2.65
CA ASP A 121 -22.74 8.12 -3.34
C ASP A 121 -21.54 8.98 -3.77
N VAL A 122 -20.40 8.34 -4.07
CA VAL A 122 -19.17 8.99 -4.57
C VAL A 122 -19.04 8.82 -6.08
N ASP A 123 -18.39 9.78 -6.75
CA ASP A 123 -18.17 9.74 -8.19
C ASP A 123 -16.68 9.90 -8.58
N PRO A 124 -15.80 8.95 -8.19
CA PRO A 124 -14.41 8.95 -8.60
C PRO A 124 -14.28 8.62 -10.10
N ASP A 125 -13.21 9.11 -10.73
CA ASP A 125 -12.90 8.73 -12.11
C ASP A 125 -12.36 7.30 -12.17
N SER A 126 -12.52 6.66 -13.34
CA SER A 126 -12.03 5.29 -13.54
C SER A 126 -10.52 5.14 -13.35
N GLU A 127 -9.76 6.21 -13.57
CA GLU A 127 -8.30 6.22 -13.33
C GLU A 127 -7.98 6.15 -11.84
N ASP A 128 -8.74 6.85 -10.99
CA ASP A 128 -8.57 6.82 -9.54
C ASP A 128 -8.90 5.43 -8.98
N VAL A 129 -10.01 4.83 -9.41
CA VAL A 129 -10.39 3.47 -9.02
C VAL A 129 -9.33 2.46 -9.46
N ARG A 130 -8.82 2.59 -10.70
CA ARG A 130 -7.76 1.74 -11.21
C ARG A 130 -6.45 1.91 -10.43
N SER A 131 -6.11 3.13 -10.05
CA SER A 131 -4.92 3.43 -9.24
C SER A 131 -5.06 2.81 -7.85
N GLY A 132 -6.22 2.96 -7.21
CA GLY A 132 -6.52 2.36 -5.92
C GLY A 132 -6.44 0.84 -5.92
N LEU A 133 -7.04 0.18 -6.93
CA LEU A 133 -6.93 -1.28 -7.10
C LEU A 133 -5.48 -1.74 -7.28
N GLN A 134 -4.66 -0.99 -8.04
CA GLN A 134 -3.24 -1.31 -8.17
C GLN A 134 -2.48 -1.10 -6.88
N SER A 135 -2.81 -0.07 -6.11
CA SER A 135 -2.21 0.20 -4.82
C SER A 135 -2.53 -0.92 -3.82
N LEU A 136 -3.79 -1.32 -3.72
CA LEU A 136 -4.23 -2.44 -2.88
C LEU A 136 -3.61 -3.78 -3.32
N ARG A 137 -3.45 -4.00 -4.64
CA ARG A 137 -2.71 -5.15 -5.17
C ARG A 137 -1.26 -5.16 -4.70
N ARG A 138 -0.59 -4.00 -4.67
CA ARG A 138 0.80 -3.91 -4.14
C ARG A 138 0.87 -4.26 -2.66
N LYS A 139 -0.17 -3.92 -1.90
CA LYS A 139 -0.32 -4.29 -0.48
C LYS A 139 -0.67 -5.78 -0.29
N GLY A 140 -0.86 -6.56 -1.36
CA GLY A 140 -1.23 -7.98 -1.28
C GLY A 140 -2.70 -8.23 -0.96
N VAL A 141 -3.53 -7.18 -0.88
CA VAL A 141 -4.94 -7.26 -0.49
C VAL A 141 -5.85 -7.61 -1.67
N VAL A 142 -5.41 -7.32 -2.89
CA VAL A 142 -6.18 -7.51 -4.11
C VAL A 142 -5.42 -8.39 -5.09
N GLU A 143 -6.11 -9.40 -5.61
CA GLU A 143 -5.66 -10.21 -6.73
C GLU A 143 -6.16 -9.62 -8.06
N VAL A 144 -5.42 -9.92 -9.13
CA VAL A 144 -5.79 -9.53 -10.49
C VAL A 144 -5.81 -10.75 -11.40
N GLU A 145 -6.89 -10.90 -12.16
CA GLU A 145 -6.99 -11.88 -13.23
C GLU A 145 -6.78 -11.20 -14.58
N TYR A 146 -5.73 -11.63 -15.28
CA TYR A 146 -5.40 -11.09 -16.60
C TYR A 146 -6.23 -11.76 -17.69
N ARG A 147 -7.38 -11.15 -17.99
CA ARG A 147 -8.23 -11.47 -19.15
C ARG A 147 -8.06 -10.39 -20.23
N THR A 148 -8.97 -10.34 -21.20
CA THR A 148 -8.99 -9.24 -22.21
C THR A 148 -9.06 -7.87 -21.53
N VAL A 149 -9.80 -7.78 -20.42
CA VAL A 149 -9.79 -6.65 -19.50
C VAL A 149 -9.39 -7.20 -18.13
N PRO A 150 -8.44 -6.58 -17.42
CA PRO A 150 -8.09 -6.99 -16.06
C PRO A 150 -9.30 -6.90 -15.13
N THR A 151 -9.50 -7.95 -14.34
CA THR A 151 -10.51 -8.00 -13.29
C THR A 151 -9.83 -8.24 -11.93
N PHE A 152 -10.49 -7.84 -10.86
CA PHE A 152 -9.92 -7.75 -9.52
C PHE A 152 -10.84 -8.39 -8.49
N ARG A 153 -10.27 -8.93 -7.44
CA ARG A 153 -11.00 -9.42 -6.25
C ARG A 153 -10.10 -9.32 -5.03
N LEU A 154 -10.67 -9.41 -3.84
CA LEU A 154 -9.90 -9.49 -2.61
C LEU A 154 -9.13 -10.81 -2.53
N ALA A 155 -7.95 -10.75 -1.93
CA ALA A 155 -7.10 -11.91 -1.68
C ALA A 155 -7.50 -12.68 -0.40
N VAL A 156 -8.23 -12.02 0.52
CA VAL A 156 -8.71 -12.55 1.80
C VAL A 156 -10.16 -12.15 2.04
N GLU A 157 -10.80 -12.81 3.00
CA GLU A 157 -12.12 -12.38 3.45
C GLU A 157 -12.07 -10.98 4.04
N ARG A 158 -13.11 -10.17 3.79
CA ARG A 158 -13.17 -8.78 4.28
C ARG A 158 -13.06 -8.69 5.80
N ASP A 159 -13.61 -9.67 6.51
CA ASP A 159 -13.62 -9.71 7.98
C ASP A 159 -12.26 -10.09 8.59
N GLU A 160 -11.33 -10.63 7.78
CA GLU A 160 -9.96 -10.96 8.21
C GLU A 160 -8.97 -9.80 8.01
N LEU A 161 -9.40 -8.75 7.31
CA LEU A 161 -8.57 -7.58 7.00
C LEU A 161 -9.05 -6.35 7.76
N GLU A 162 -8.20 -5.80 8.61
CA GLU A 162 -8.49 -4.53 9.26
C GLU A 162 -8.08 -3.34 8.37
N VAL A 163 -9.05 -2.49 8.00
CA VAL A 163 -8.81 -1.33 7.13
C VAL A 163 -8.98 -0.04 7.91
N SER A 164 -7.94 0.78 7.95
CA SER A 164 -7.94 2.12 8.54
C SER A 164 -7.69 3.19 7.48
N ILE A 165 -8.33 4.36 7.65
CA ILE A 165 -8.16 5.49 6.74
C ILE A 165 -6.89 6.27 7.13
N SER A 166 -6.02 6.55 6.16
CA SER A 166 -4.92 7.51 6.31
C SER A 166 -5.42 8.94 6.08
N ASP A 167 -4.97 9.88 6.92
CA ASP A 167 -5.17 11.32 6.74
C ASP A 167 -4.49 11.88 5.48
#